data_AF-A0A382BJW5-F1
#
_entry.id   AF-A0A382BJW5-F1
#
_cell.length_a   1.000
_cell.length_b   1.000
_cell.length_c   1.000
_cell.angle_alpha   90.00
_cell.angle_beta   90.00
_cell.angle_gamma   90.00
#
_symmetry.space_group_name_H-M   'P 1'
#
loop_
_entity.id
_entity.type
_entity.pdbx_description
1 polymer ?
#
loop_
_entity_poly.entity_id
_entity_poly.type
_entity_poly.pdbx_seq_one_letter_code
_entity_poly.pdbx_strand_id
1 'polypeptide(L)' 'MIQVFITGGTFDKTYNYLDGELFFGKTHLPEMLETSRCKLDIEVETLMMIDSLDMKSSDVKKI' A
#
# COMPACT_ATOMS: atom_id res chain seq x y z
N MET A 1 -14.25 12.73 5.66
CA MET A 1 -13.70 11.82 4.66
C MET A 1 -12.30 12.21 4.26
N ILE A 2 -11.32 11.38 4.62
CA ILE A 2 -9.93 11.46 4.19
C ILE A 2 -9.73 10.35 3.17
N GLN A 3 -9.35 10.70 1.94
CA GLN A 3 -9.01 9.73 0.91
C GLN A 3 -7.54 9.34 1.03
N VAL A 4 -7.25 8.04 1.05
CA VAL A 4 -5.89 7.52 1.01
C VAL A 4 -5.69 6.68 -0.24
N PHE A 5 -4.78 7.12 -1.10
CA PHE A 5 -4.38 6.40 -2.29
C PHE A 5 -3.11 5.60 -2.01
N ILE A 6 -3.18 4.29 -2.29
CA ILE A 6 -2.05 3.39 -2.10
C ILE A 6 -1.32 3.21 -3.43
N THR A 7 0.00 3.32 -3.35
CA THR A 7 0.92 3.11 -4.49
C THR A 7 1.90 1.95 -4.26
N GLY A 8 1.88 1.33 -3.08
CA GLY A 8 2.77 0.23 -2.70
C GLY A 8 3.96 0.70 -1.86
N GLY A 9 5.17 0.34 -2.28
CA GLY A 9 6.40 0.51 -1.51
C GLY A 9 6.58 -0.54 -0.40
N THR A 10 7.63 -0.39 0.41
CA THR A 10 7.97 -1.36 1.47
C THR A 10 6.83 -1.59 2.46
N PHE A 11 5.96 -0.60 2.64
CA PHE A 11 4.80 -0.67 3.51
C PHE A 11 3.87 -1.85 3.19
N ASP A 12 3.71 -2.19 1.90
CA ASP A 12 2.81 -3.26 1.44
C ASP A 12 3.53 -4.54 1.01
N LYS A 13 4.85 -4.63 1.24
CA LYS A 13 5.60 -5.86 0.98
C LYS A 13 5.32 -6.89 2.07
N THR A 14 5.05 -8.11 1.65
CA THR A 14 4.92 -9.28 2.53
C THR A 14 6.12 -10.18 2.34
N TYR A 15 6.64 -10.72 3.43
CA TYR A 15 7.73 -11.69 3.40
C TYR A 15 7.18 -13.09 3.16
N ASN A 16 7.66 -13.75 2.12
CA ASN A 16 7.40 -15.17 1.89
C ASN A 16 8.38 -16.00 2.72
N TYR A 17 7.87 -16.69 3.73
CA TYR A 17 8.67 -17.53 4.63
C TYR A 17 9.21 -18.81 3.97
N LEU A 18 8.77 -19.16 2.76
CA LEU A 18 9.22 -20.37 2.05
C LEU A 18 10.51 -20.14 1.27
N ASP A 19 10.61 -19.03 0.55
CA ASP A 19 11.75 -18.70 -0.34
C ASP A 19 12.51 -17.44 0.10
N GLY A 20 11.98 -16.68 1.06
CA GLY A 20 12.58 -15.47 1.60
C GLY A 20 12.35 -14.22 0.74
N GLU A 21 11.51 -14.30 -0.29
CA GLU A 21 11.25 -13.17 -1.18
C GLU A 21 10.24 -12.18 -0.59
N LEU A 22 10.41 -10.91 -0.93
CA LEU A 22 9.42 -9.87 -0.64
C LEU A 22 8.52 -9.68 -1.86
N PHE A 23 7.22 -9.79 -1.66
CA PHE A 23 6.23 -9.64 -2.72
C PHE A 23 5.14 -8.66 -2.32
N PHE A 24 4.48 -8.07 -3.31
CA PHE A 24 3.31 -7.23 -3.08
C PHE A 24 2.07 -8.12 -2.97
N GLY A 25 1.36 -8.02 -1.84
CA GLY A 25 0.12 -8.74 -1.58
C GLY A 25 -1.08 -7.81 -1.64
N LYS A 26 -1.98 -7.95 -0.67
CA LYS A 26 -2.97 -6.93 -0.35
C LYS A 26 -2.32 -5.87 0.55
N THR A 27 -2.87 -4.66 0.52
CA THR A 27 -2.41 -3.62 1.44
C THR A 27 -2.70 -3.98 2.89
N HIS A 28 -1.78 -3.60 3.78
CA HIS A 28 -1.95 -3.76 5.23
C HIS A 28 -2.68 -2.58 5.87
N LEU A 29 -2.89 -1.48 5.12
CA LEU A 29 -3.41 -0.23 5.67
C LEU A 29 -4.77 -0.38 6.39
N PRO A 30 -5.79 -1.07 5.84
CA PRO A 30 -7.08 -1.19 6.52
C PRO A 30 -6.96 -1.88 7.89
N GLU A 31 -6.20 -2.97 7.98
CA GLU A 31 -5.96 -3.69 9.23
C GLU A 31 -5.16 -2.84 10.23
N MET A 32 -4.18 -2.07 9.74
CA MET A 32 -3.42 -1.13 10.58
C MET A 32 -4.28 0.01 11.13
N LEU A 33 -5.24 0.53 10.35
CA LEU A 33 -6.18 1.55 10.79
C LEU A 33 -7.14 1.01 11.86
N GLU A 34 -7.62 -0.23 11.69
CA GLU A 34 -8.47 -0.91 12.67
C GLU A 34 -7.70 -1.16 13.99
N THR A 35 -6.51 -1.75 13.91
CA THR A 35 -5.67 -2.08 15.10
C THR A 35 -5.19 -0.83 15.85
N SER A 36 -4.92 0.28 15.15
CA SER A 36 -4.58 1.57 15.78
C SER A 36 -5.78 2.28 16.42
N ARG A 37 -7.00 1.73 16.29
CA ARG A 37 -8.26 2.35 16.73
C ARG A 37 -8.47 3.73 16.10
N CYS A 38 -8.09 3.88 14.83
CA CYS A 38 -8.36 5.09 14.09
C CYS A 38 -9.89 5.32 14.02
N LYS A 39 -10.33 6.53 14.37
CA LYS A 39 -11.75 6.94 14.32
C LYS A 39 -12.04 7.94 13.19
N LEU A 40 -11.03 8.25 12.40
CA LEU A 40 -11.19 9.13 11.25
C LEU A 40 -11.95 8.38 10.17
N ASP A 41 -12.85 9.10 9.51
CA ASP A 41 -13.56 8.65 8.34
C ASP A 41 -12.59 8.61 7.15
N ILE A 42 -12.04 7.43 6.86
CA ILE A 42 -11.01 7.17 5.85
C ILE A 42 -11.56 6.26 4.77
N GLU A 43 -11.41 6.66 3.50
CA GLU A 43 -11.67 5.84 2.32
C GLU A 43 -10.34 5.50 1.64
N VAL A 44 -10.16 4.22 1.30
CA VAL A 44 -8.88 3.68 0.81
C VAL A 44 -9.06 3.14 -0.60
N GLU A 45 -8.21 3.58 -1.53
CA GLU A 45 -8.19 3.10 -2.90
C GLU A 45 -6.76 2.72 -3.31
N THR A 46 -6.59 1.55 -3.92
CA THR A 46 -5.30 1.11 -4.44
C THR A 46 -5.15 1.51 -5.90
N LEU A 47 -4.25 2.46 -6.18
CA LEU A 47 -3.95 2.91 -7.55
C LEU A 47 -2.89 2.03 -8.21
N MET A 48 -1.91 1.58 -7.42
CA MET A 48 -0.81 0.74 -7.88
C MET A 48 -0.15 0.02 -6.71
N MET A 49 0.66 -0.99 -7.00
CA MET A 49 1.43 -1.77 -6.03
C MET A 49 2.83 -1.99 -6.60
N ILE A 50 3.67 -0.96 -6.54
CA ILE A 50 5.02 -0.97 -7.10
C ILE A 50 6.07 -0.57 -6.07
N ASP A 51 7.32 -0.93 -6.31
CA ASP A 51 8.42 -0.34 -5.54
C ASP A 51 8.61 1.11 -5.97
N SER A 52 8.84 1.99 -5.00
CA SER A 52 9.18 3.39 -5.27
C SER A 52 10.38 3.57 -6.20
N LEU A 53 11.33 2.63 -6.19
CA LEU A 53 12.50 2.64 -7.08
C LEU A 53 12.11 2.34 -8.54
N ASP A 54 10.99 1.65 -8.77
CA ASP A 54 10.48 1.30 -10.09
C ASP A 54 9.45 2.31 -10.62
N MET A 55 9.10 3.32 -9.83
CA MET A 55 8.09 4.32 -10.17
C MET A 55 8.55 5.21 -11.31
N LYS A 56 7.74 5.31 -12.37
CA LYS A 56 8.03 6.14 -13.56
C LYS A 56 7.15 7.37 -13.59
N SER A 57 7.52 8.34 -14.43
CA SER A 57 6.73 9.54 -14.67
C SER A 57 5.32 9.23 -15.20
N SER A 58 5.12 8.10 -15.89
CA SER A 58 3.80 7.61 -16.30
C SER A 58 2.90 7.22 -15.13
N ASP A 59 3.48 6.74 -14.04
CA ASP A 59 2.73 6.28 -12.86
C ASP A 59 2.41 7.48 -11.97
N VAL A 60 3.33 8.42 -11.82
CA VAL A 60 3.08 9.70 -11.14
C VAL A 60 1.90 10.45 -11.77
N LYS A 61 1.75 10.40 -13.11
CA LYS A 61 0.62 11.05 -13.80
C LYS A 61 -0.75 10.41 -13.53
N LYS A 62 -0.79 9.22 -12.94
CA LYS A 62 -2.04 8.51 -12.57
C LYS A 62 -2.51 8.88 -11.14
N ILE A 63 -1.66 9.56 -10.38
CA ILE A 63 -1.97 10.13 -9.06
C ILE A 63 -2.57 11.51 -9.27
#